data_AF-A0A829M8G5-F1
#
_entry.id   AF-A0A829M8G5-F1
#
_cell.length_a   1.000
_cell.length_b   1.000
_cell.length_c   1.000
_cell.angle_alpha   90.00
_cell.angle_beta   90.00
_cell.angle_gamma   90.00
#
_symmetry.space_group_name_H-M   'P 1'
#
loop_
_entity.id
_entity.type
_entity.pdbx_description
1 polymer ?
#
loop_
_entity_poly.entity_id
_entity_poly.type
_entity_poly.pdbx_seq_one_letter_code
_entity_poly.pdbx_strand_id
1 'polypeptide(L)'
;MGLLLDLQSSSALSSVTIESHSVGTQVQIRSADSATPGSINDTKEISATATLQSGKTTIPITSSSQVSHVLVWINKLGSTNGDHHAEISEITVSTAS
;
A
#
# COMPACT_ATOMS: atom_id res chain seq x y z
N MET A 1 -9.86 4.28 3.80
CA MET A 1 -8.95 5.45 3.79
C MET A 1 -7.60 4.98 3.27
N GLY A 2 -6.77 5.83 2.66
CA GLY A 2 -5.48 5.38 2.11
C GLY A 2 -4.50 6.50 1.80
N LEU A 3 -3.28 6.11 1.46
CA LEU A 3 -2.20 7.01 1.02
C LEU A 3 -1.91 6.74 -0.45
N LEU A 4 -1.92 7.79 -1.26
CA LEU A 4 -1.55 7.71 -2.67
C LEU A 4 -0.13 8.25 -2.85
N LEU A 5 0.71 7.45 -3.51
CA LEU A 5 2.07 7.77 -3.87
C LEU A 5 2.10 8.05 -5.37
N ASP A 6 2.63 9.22 -5.74
CA ASP A 6 2.91 9.59 -7.12
C ASP A 6 4.38 9.31 -7.42
N LEU A 7 4.65 8.43 -8.40
CA LEU A 7 5.98 8.00 -8.76
C LEU A 7 6.55 8.93 -9.84
N GLN A 8 7.87 9.17 -9.79
CA GLN A 8 8.54 10.05 -10.75
C GLN A 8 8.39 9.58 -12.21
N SER A 9 8.23 8.28 -12.43
CA SER A 9 7.99 7.69 -13.74
C SER A 9 7.23 6.37 -13.64
N SER A 10 6.45 6.05 -14.68
CA SER A 10 5.73 4.77 -14.79
C SER A 10 6.71 3.60 -14.72
N SER A 11 6.50 2.69 -13.76
CA SER A 11 7.43 1.58 -13.48
C SER A 11 6.67 0.30 -13.14
N ALA A 12 7.20 -0.85 -13.54
CA ALA A 12 6.74 -2.13 -13.01
C ALA A 12 7.28 -2.30 -11.58
N LEU A 13 6.43 -2.76 -10.65
CA LEU A 13 6.78 -2.88 -9.23
C LEU A 13 7.04 -4.33 -8.85
N SER A 14 7.97 -4.56 -7.93
CA SER A 14 8.27 -5.87 -7.35
C SER A 14 7.68 -6.04 -5.96
N SER A 15 7.75 -5.00 -5.12
CA SER A 15 7.20 -5.03 -3.77
C SER A 15 6.93 -3.64 -3.20
N VAL A 16 6.08 -3.59 -2.18
CA VAL A 16 5.92 -2.44 -1.29
C VAL A 16 6.26 -2.90 0.13
N THR A 17 7.22 -2.25 0.76
CA THR A 17 7.54 -2.48 2.18
C THR A 17 6.95 -1.36 3.02
N ILE A 18 6.22 -1.73 4.07
CA ILE A 18 5.58 -0.79 5.00
C ILE A 18 6.15 -1.05 6.40
N GLU A 19 6.63 0.00 7.04
CA GLU A 19 7.01 -0.02 8.46
C GLU A 19 5.89 0.56 9.33
N SER A 20 5.49 -0.18 10.37
CA SER A 20 4.37 0.20 11.24
C SER A 20 4.55 -0.33 12.66
N HIS A 21 4.06 0.44 13.64
CA HIS A 21 3.87 -0.04 15.02
C HIS A 21 2.44 -0.57 15.29
N SER A 22 1.49 -0.30 14.39
CA SER A 22 0.07 -0.69 14.51
C SER A 22 -0.18 -2.10 13.97
N VAL A 23 0.10 -3.10 14.79
CA VAL A 23 -0.10 -4.52 14.48
C VAL A 23 -1.57 -4.81 14.14
N GLY A 24 -1.79 -5.65 13.13
CA GLY A 24 -3.13 -6.10 12.74
C GLY A 24 -3.87 -5.16 11.78
N THR A 25 -3.25 -4.02 11.42
CA THR A 25 -3.73 -3.17 10.32
C THR A 25 -3.73 -3.98 9.03
N GLN A 26 -4.82 -3.95 8.26
CA GLN A 26 -4.88 -4.61 6.95
C GLN A 26 -4.79 -3.59 5.84
N VAL A 27 -3.92 -3.86 4.88
CA VAL A 27 -3.68 -3.00 3.72
C VAL A 27 -3.82 -3.76 2.42
N GLN A 28 -4.25 -3.06 1.38
CA GLN A 28 -4.30 -3.53 0.00
C GLN A 28 -3.52 -2.57 -0.88
N ILE A 29 -2.55 -3.08 -1.65
CA ILE A 29 -1.82 -2.27 -2.62
C ILE A 29 -2.60 -2.25 -3.93
N ARG A 30 -2.80 -1.04 -4.46
CA ARG A 30 -3.58 -0.79 -5.67
C ARG A 30 -2.86 0.18 -6.59
N SER A 31 -3.16 0.14 -7.88
CA SER A 31 -2.74 1.15 -8.85
C SER A 31 -3.91 2.06 -9.22
N ALA A 32 -3.61 3.30 -9.61
CA ALA A 32 -4.59 4.25 -10.12
C ALA A 32 -4.09 4.94 -11.40
N ASP A 33 -5.03 5.35 -12.25
CA ASP A 33 -4.71 6.06 -13.50
C ASP A 33 -4.49 7.57 -13.28
N SER A 34 -4.81 8.08 -12.08
CA SER A 34 -4.58 9.48 -11.69
C SER A 34 -4.19 9.60 -10.22
N ALA A 35 -3.61 10.75 -9.85
CA ALA A 35 -3.27 11.08 -8.46
C ALA A 35 -4.50 11.36 -7.56
N THR A 36 -5.68 11.52 -8.17
CA THR A 36 -6.94 11.79 -7.47
C THR A 36 -8.05 10.92 -8.07
N PRO A 37 -8.04 9.59 -7.83
CA PRO A 37 -9.11 8.72 -8.29
C PRO A 37 -10.45 9.15 -7.68
N GLY A 38 -11.53 9.12 -8.46
CA GLY A 38 -12.86 9.54 -8.00
C GLY A 38 -13.44 8.58 -6.95
N SER A 39 -13.09 7.30 -7.04
CA SER A 39 -13.50 6.24 -6.12
C SER A 39 -12.43 5.15 -6.01
N ILE A 40 -12.50 4.35 -4.94
CA ILE A 40 -11.69 3.13 -4.81
C ILE A 40 -11.95 2.13 -5.95
N ASN A 41 -13.16 2.15 -6.53
CA ASN A 41 -13.52 1.29 -7.66
C ASN A 41 -12.79 1.69 -8.96
N ASP A 42 -12.25 2.91 -9.03
CA ASP A 42 -11.44 3.40 -10.15
C ASP A 42 -9.96 2.98 -10.01
N THR A 43 -9.65 2.11 -9.05
CA THR A 43 -8.29 1.62 -8.79
C THR A 43 -8.24 0.11 -8.89
N LYS A 44 -7.07 -0.44 -9.24
CA LYS A 44 -6.90 -1.87 -9.49
C LYS A 44 -6.01 -2.53 -8.43
N GLU A 45 -6.40 -3.68 -7.92
CA GLU A 45 -5.56 -4.46 -7.00
C GLU A 45 -4.33 -4.99 -7.73
N ILE A 46 -3.16 -4.80 -7.12
CA ILE A 46 -1.87 -5.27 -7.66
C ILE A 46 -1.09 -6.16 -6.69
N SER A 47 -1.67 -6.45 -5.52
CA SER A 47 -1.16 -7.41 -4.53
C SER A 47 -2.32 -8.17 -3.90
N ALA A 48 -2.04 -9.16 -3.05
CA ALA A 48 -3.01 -9.62 -2.06
C ALA A 48 -3.14 -8.61 -0.92
N THR A 49 -4.22 -8.72 -0.12
CA THR A 49 -4.33 -7.99 1.14
C THR A 49 -3.29 -8.53 2.13
N ALA A 50 -2.58 -7.62 2.79
CA ALA A 50 -1.56 -7.94 3.77
C ALA A 50 -1.97 -7.44 5.17
N THR A 51 -1.65 -8.22 6.19
CA THR A 51 -1.76 -7.78 7.59
C THR A 51 -0.40 -7.27 8.04
N LEU A 52 -0.34 -6.01 8.49
CA LEU A 52 0.87 -5.41 9.01
C LEU A 52 1.24 -6.05 10.35
N GLN A 53 2.51 -6.41 10.47
CA GLN A 53 3.15 -6.80 11.73
C GLN A 53 3.90 -5.61 12.33
N SER A 54 4.40 -5.79 13.56
CA SER A 54 5.29 -4.79 14.16
C SER A 54 6.59 -4.73 13.36
N GLY A 55 7.02 -3.52 13.00
CA GLY A 55 8.18 -3.30 12.14
C GLY A 55 7.82 -3.42 10.66
N LYS A 56 8.68 -4.06 9.87
CA LYS A 56 8.56 -4.09 8.40
C LYS A 56 7.68 -5.24 7.92
N THR A 57 6.76 -4.92 7.01
CA THR A 57 5.97 -5.88 6.25
C THR A 57 6.25 -5.67 4.76
N THR A 58 6.85 -6.67 4.09
CA THR A 58 7.08 -6.64 2.64
C THR A 58 5.93 -7.32 1.92
N ILE A 59 5.28 -6.59 1.01
CA ILE A 59 4.11 -7.02 0.27
C ILE A 59 4.52 -7.23 -1.19
N PRO A 60 4.50 -8.47 -1.71
CA PRO A 60 4.87 -8.72 -3.10
C PRO A 60 3.80 -8.16 -4.05
N ILE A 61 4.23 -7.53 -5.14
CA ILE A 61 3.36 -7.11 -6.22
C ILE A 61 3.23 -8.26 -7.22
N THR A 62 2.00 -8.63 -7.54
CA THR A 62 1.68 -9.73 -8.46
C THR A 62 1.35 -9.23 -9.87
N SER A 63 1.11 -7.93 -10.04
CA SER A 63 0.89 -7.31 -11.35
C SER A 63 2.19 -6.96 -12.06
N SER A 64 2.27 -7.24 -13.36
CA SER A 64 3.37 -6.80 -14.24
C SER A 64 3.13 -5.45 -14.93
N SER A 65 2.02 -4.78 -14.63
CA SER A 65 1.69 -3.46 -15.20
C SER A 65 2.69 -2.40 -14.77
N GLN A 66 3.08 -1.52 -15.70
CA GLN A 66 3.74 -0.27 -15.34
C GLN A 66 2.72 0.71 -14.75
N VAL A 67 3.05 1.29 -13.60
CA VAL A 67 2.15 2.17 -12.84
C VAL A 67 2.88 3.43 -12.42
N SER A 68 2.17 4.57 -12.42
CA SER A 68 2.69 5.84 -11.90
C SER A 68 2.06 6.24 -10.56
N HIS A 69 0.87 5.73 -10.24
CA HIS A 69 0.20 6.03 -8.98
C HIS A 69 -0.06 4.74 -8.19
N VAL A 70 0.41 4.72 -6.95
CA VAL A 70 0.26 3.56 -6.05
C VAL A 70 -0.56 3.99 -4.85
N LEU A 71 -1.66 3.30 -4.60
CA LEU A 71 -2.51 3.50 -3.44
C LEU A 71 -2.25 2.40 -2.42
N VAL A 72 -1.84 2.81 -1.22
CA VAL A 72 -1.88 1.98 -0.02
C VAL A 72 -3.24 2.19 0.64
N TRP A 73 -4.17 1.28 0.37
CA TRP A 73 -5.50 1.34 0.96
C TRP A 73 -5.51 0.63 2.31
N ILE A 74 -6.07 1.27 3.34
CA ILE A 74 -6.22 0.69 4.68
C ILE A 74 -7.65 0.14 4.79
N ASN A 75 -7.75 -1.18 4.74
CA ASN A 75 -9.01 -1.93 4.82
C ASN A 75 -9.51 -2.07 6.26
N LYS A 76 -8.58 -2.21 7.20
CA LYS A 76 -8.87 -2.41 8.62
C LYS A 76 -7.81 -1.71 9.46
N LEU A 77 -8.24 -0.99 10.50
CA LEU A 77 -7.35 -0.43 11.50
C LEU A 77 -6.86 -1.54 12.44
N GLY A 78 -5.57 -1.48 12.79
CA GLY A 78 -4.99 -2.33 13.83
C GLY A 78 -5.29 -1.81 15.23
N SER A 79 -4.45 -2.22 16.18
CA SER A 79 -4.40 -1.55 17.48
C SER A 79 -2.98 -1.37 17.98
N THR A 80 -2.76 -0.26 18.68
CA THR A 80 -1.58 -0.04 19.52
C THR A 80 -2.09 0.43 20.87
N ASN A 81 -1.66 -0.22 21.96
CA ASN A 81 -2.04 0.14 23.34
C ASN A 81 -3.56 0.19 23.63
N GLY A 82 -4.38 -0.52 22.84
CA GLY A 82 -5.84 -0.57 23.02
C GLY A 82 -6.63 0.42 22.16
N ASP A 83 -5.97 1.36 21.48
CA ASP A 83 -6.61 2.32 20.59
C ASP A 83 -6.70 1.79 19.16
N HIS A 84 -7.82 2.07 18.48
CA HIS A 84 -8.03 1.73 17.07
C HIS A 84 -7.41 2.79 16.15
N HIS A 85 -6.20 2.53 15.65
CA HIS A 85 -5.56 3.37 14.66
C HIS A 85 -4.67 2.56 13.72
N ALA A 86 -4.20 3.22 12.67
CA ALA A 86 -3.16 2.73 11.79
C ALA A 86 -2.05 3.78 11.73
N GLU A 87 -0.86 3.42 12.18
CA GLU A 87 0.36 4.20 12.06
C GLU A 87 1.19 3.63 10.92
N ILE A 88 1.71 4.50 10.04
CA ILE A 88 2.66 4.13 9.00
C ILE A 88 3.87 5.02 9.15
N SER A 89 5.01 4.41 9.46
CA SER A 89 6.28 5.11 9.72
C SER A 89 7.04 5.34 8.41
N GLU A 90 7.08 4.34 7.53
CA GLU A 90 7.77 4.40 6.24
C GLU A 90 7.03 3.57 5.19
N ILE A 91 7.06 4.02 3.94
CA ILE A 91 6.66 3.24 2.77
C ILE A 91 7.82 3.26 1.77
N THR A 92 8.31 2.07 1.41
CA THR A 92 9.33 1.89 0.36
C THR A 92 8.72 1.13 -0.81
N VAL A 93 8.75 1.72 -2.00
CA VAL A 93 8.32 1.07 -3.25
C VAL A 93 9.56 0.57 -3.98
N SER A 94 9.57 -0.72 -4.32
CA SER A 94 10.65 -1.35 -5.11
C SER A 94 10.16 -1.66 -6.52
N THR A 95 10.97 -1.32 -7.51
CA THR A 95 10.70 -1.65 -8.91
C THR A 95 11.12 -3.08 -9.24
N ALA A 96 10.50 -3.66 -10.26
CA ALA A 96 11.02 -4.87 -10.90
C ALA A 96 12.26 -4.50 -11.73
N SER A 97 13.28 -5.35 -11.70
CA SER A 97 14.50 -5.21 -12.53
C SER A 97 14.30 -5.76 -13.93
#